data_AF-A0A9P3V231-F1
#
_entry.id   AF-A0A9P3V231-F1
#
_cell.length_a   1.000
_cell.length_b   1.000
_cell.length_c   1.000
_cell.angle_alpha   90.00
_cell.angle_beta   90.00
_cell.angle_gamma   90.00
#
_symmetry.space_group_name_H-M   'P 1'
#
loop_
_entity.id
_entity.type
_entity.pdbx_description
1 polymer ?
#
loop_
_entity_poly.entity_id
_entity_poly.type
_entity_poly.pdbx_seq_one_letter_code
_entity_poly.pdbx_strand_id
1 'polypeptide(L)'
;MSINYQFGDVDAHGATVRAQAAALEAEHQGIVRDVLAAGDFWGGAGSTSCQEFINQLGRNFQVIYEQAGAHGQKVQAAGHNMNSTDGQVGSSWMSA
;
A
#
# COMPACT_ATOMS: atom_id res chain seq x y z
N MET A 1 12.87 -11.63 27.21
CA MET A 1 11.84 -11.05 26.31
C MET A 1 12.58 -10.61 25.07
N SER A 2 12.38 -11.29 23.93
CA SER A 2 13.04 -10.94 22.66
C SER A 2 12.20 -9.89 21.93
N ILE A 3 12.83 -8.82 21.45
CA ILE A 3 12.17 -7.89 20.52
C ILE A 3 12.17 -8.57 19.15
N ASN A 4 11.00 -8.99 18.68
CA ASN A 4 10.83 -9.69 17.40
C ASN A 4 10.69 -8.75 16.19
N TYR A 5 10.83 -7.44 16.38
CA TYR A 5 10.65 -6.42 15.34
C TYR A 5 11.72 -5.34 15.47
N GLN A 6 12.73 -5.39 14.61
CA GLN A 6 13.87 -4.49 14.59
C GLN A 6 13.64 -3.27 13.68
N PHE A 7 14.48 -2.25 13.80
CA PHE A 7 14.35 -1.02 12.99
C PHE A 7 14.40 -1.29 11.49
N GLY A 8 15.28 -2.21 11.05
CA GLY A 8 15.34 -2.64 9.65
C GLY A 8 14.04 -3.28 9.16
N ASP A 9 13.29 -3.96 10.05
CA ASP A 9 12.00 -4.57 9.72
C ASP A 9 10.91 -3.51 9.50
N VAL A 10 11.02 -2.35 10.15
CA VAL A 10 10.10 -1.21 9.97
C VAL A 10 10.28 -0.61 8.59
N ASP A 11 11.52 -0.31 8.19
CA ASP A 11 11.81 0.25 6.86
C ASP A 11 11.43 -0.73 5.75
N ALA A 12 11.78 -2.02 5.92
CA ALA A 12 11.40 -3.08 4.99
C ALA A 12 9.88 -3.23 4.85
N HIS A 13 9.14 -3.08 5.95
CA HIS A 13 7.67 -3.12 5.92
C HIS A 13 7.09 -1.93 5.15
N GLY A 14 7.59 -0.71 5.37
CA GLY A 14 7.16 0.47 4.61
C GLY A 14 7.37 0.31 3.09
N ALA A 15 8.51 -0.27 2.69
CA ALA A 15 8.77 -0.62 1.29
C ALA A 15 7.83 -1.71 0.76
N THR A 16 7.58 -2.75 1.56
CA THR A 16 6.68 -3.86 1.21
C THR A 16 5.25 -3.37 0.95
N VAL A 17 4.72 -2.50 1.81
CA VAL A 17 3.36 -1.94 1.66
C VAL A 17 3.22 -1.18 0.35
N ARG A 18 4.22 -0.37 -0.02
CA ARG A 18 4.20 0.36 -1.31
C ARG A 18 4.28 -0.58 -2.51
N ALA A 19 5.13 -1.62 -2.43
CA ALA A 19 5.22 -2.62 -3.49
C ALA A 19 3.90 -3.39 -3.66
N GLN A 20 3.25 -3.75 -2.55
CA GLN A 20 1.94 -4.40 -2.57
C GLN A 20 0.85 -3.49 -3.15
N ALA A 21 0.87 -2.19 -2.85
CA ALA A 21 -0.05 -1.22 -3.43
C ALA A 21 0.09 -1.13 -4.96
N ALA A 22 1.34 -1.06 -5.47
CA ALA A 22 1.61 -1.04 -6.90
C ALA A 22 1.19 -2.36 -7.60
N ALA A 23 1.45 -3.50 -6.96
CA ALA A 23 0.99 -4.80 -7.48
C ALA A 23 -0.55 -4.86 -7.54
N LEU A 24 -1.23 -4.36 -6.51
CA LEU A 24 -2.68 -4.30 -6.47
C LEU A 24 -3.28 -3.38 -7.55
N GLU A 25 -2.55 -2.33 -7.93
CA GLU A 25 -2.93 -1.48 -9.07
C GLU A 25 -2.83 -2.19 -10.42
N ALA A 26 -1.76 -2.96 -10.62
CA ALA A 26 -1.63 -3.79 -11.80
C ALA A 26 -2.74 -4.85 -11.90
N GLU A 27 -3.07 -5.51 -10.78
CA GLU A 27 -4.16 -6.49 -10.70
C GLU A 27 -5.52 -5.86 -11.00
N HIS A 28 -5.82 -4.69 -10.45
CA HIS A 28 -7.05 -3.95 -10.75
C HIS A 28 -7.19 -3.64 -12.24
N GLN A 29 -6.11 -3.16 -12.88
CA GLN A 29 -6.12 -2.93 -14.34
C GLN A 29 -6.35 -4.22 -15.11
N GLY A 30 -5.84 -5.36 -14.62
CA GLY A 30 -6.14 -6.70 -15.13
C GLY A 30 -7.63 -7.02 -15.06
N ILE A 31 -8.22 -6.89 -13.89
CA ILE A 31 -9.65 -7.14 -13.66
C ILE A 31 -10.51 -6.27 -14.58
N VAL A 32 -10.19 -4.98 -14.73
CA VAL A 32 -10.94 -4.08 -15.62
C VAL A 32 -10.88 -4.55 -17.07
N ARG A 33 -9.71 -5.00 -17.56
CA ARG A 33 -9.59 -5.56 -18.92
C ARG A 33 -10.45 -6.80 -19.09
N ASP A 34 -10.43 -7.71 -18.12
CA ASP A 34 -11.22 -8.95 -18.17
C ASP A 34 -12.73 -8.67 -18.13
N VAL A 35 -13.16 -7.70 -17.32
CA VAL A 35 -14.56 -7.27 -17.25
C VAL A 35 -15.04 -6.70 -18.58
N LEU A 36 -14.21 -5.85 -19.22
CA LEU A 36 -14.53 -5.28 -20.52
C LEU A 36 -14.56 -6.35 -21.62
N ALA A 37 -13.61 -7.29 -21.59
CA ALA A 37 -13.57 -8.42 -22.54
C ALA A 37 -14.78 -9.34 -22.37
N ALA A 38 -15.25 -9.55 -21.14
CA ALA A 38 -16.45 -10.30 -20.81
C ALA A 38 -17.72 -9.41 -20.77
N GLY A 39 -17.70 -8.25 -21.44
CA GLY A 39 -18.77 -7.24 -21.37
C GLY A 39 -20.16 -7.75 -21.75
N ASP A 40 -20.25 -8.78 -22.61
CA ASP A 40 -21.52 -9.39 -23.02
C ASP A 40 -22.33 -9.94 -21.84
N PHE A 41 -21.66 -10.41 -20.78
CA PHE A 41 -22.32 -10.83 -19.54
C PHE A 41 -23.18 -9.70 -18.93
N TRP A 42 -22.75 -8.46 -19.12
CA TRP A 42 -23.41 -7.26 -18.61
C TRP A 42 -24.32 -6.57 -19.65
N GLY A 43 -24.56 -7.19 -20.81
CA GLY A 43 -25.28 -6.54 -21.92
C GLY A 43 -24.40 -5.60 -22.75
N GLY A 44 -23.09 -5.83 -22.76
CA GLY A 44 -22.08 -5.11 -23.53
C GLY A 44 -21.17 -4.25 -22.64
N ALA A 45 -19.91 -4.06 -23.06
CA ALA A 45 -18.93 -3.29 -22.29
C ALA A 45 -19.34 -1.82 -22.03
N GLY A 46 -20.17 -1.24 -22.91
CA GLY A 46 -20.71 0.12 -22.75
C GLY A 46 -22.02 0.18 -21.95
N SER A 47 -22.54 -0.94 -21.46
CA SER A 47 -23.79 -0.95 -20.71
C SER A 47 -23.64 -0.25 -19.36
N THR A 48 -24.75 0.32 -18.87
CA THR A 48 -24.78 0.98 -17.56
C THR A 48 -24.34 0.04 -16.43
N SER A 49 -24.70 -1.23 -16.49
CA SER A 49 -24.33 -2.22 -15.47
C SER A 49 -22.83 -2.54 -15.49
N CYS A 50 -22.22 -2.68 -16.68
CA CYS A 50 -20.77 -2.90 -16.81
C CYS A 50 -19.99 -1.69 -16.29
N GLN A 51 -20.38 -0.49 -16.71
CA GLN A 51 -19.72 0.75 -16.30
C GLN A 51 -19.90 1.04 -14.81
N GLU A 52 -21.07 0.77 -14.23
CA GLU A 52 -21.29 0.93 -12.78
C GLU A 52 -20.45 -0.05 -11.97
N PHE A 53 -20.30 -1.30 -12.43
CA PHE A 53 -19.40 -2.26 -11.80
C PHE A 53 -17.94 -1.75 -11.80
N ILE A 54 -17.44 -1.32 -12.97
CA ILE A 54 -16.07 -0.78 -13.10
C ILE A 54 -15.89 0.45 -12.21
N ASN A 55 -16.88 1.34 -12.15
CA ASN A 55 -16.82 2.54 -11.31
C ASN A 55 -16.80 2.20 -9.81
N GLN A 56 -17.62 1.25 -9.36
CA GLN A 56 -17.62 0.79 -7.97
C GLN A 56 -16.30 0.12 -7.61
N LEU A 57 -15.77 -0.71 -8.51
CA LEU A 57 -14.47 -1.34 -8.36
C LEU A 57 -13.38 -0.29 -8.21
N GLY A 58 -13.32 0.69 -9.12
CA GLY A 58 -12.35 1.78 -9.09
C GLY A 58 -12.41 2.59 -7.79
N ARG A 59 -13.61 2.90 -7.28
CA ARG A 59 -13.76 3.60 -5.98
C ARG A 59 -13.16 2.80 -4.82
N ASN A 60 -13.37 1.49 -4.78
CA ASN A 60 -12.82 0.64 -3.72
C ASN A 60 -11.29 0.59 -3.80
N PHE A 61 -10.74 0.40 -4.99
CA PHE A 61 -9.29 0.32 -5.19
C PHE A 61 -8.57 1.64 -4.92
N GLN A 62 -9.18 2.78 -5.31
CA GLN A 62 -8.65 4.12 -5.02
C GLN A 62 -8.39 4.31 -3.51
N VAL A 63 -9.35 3.92 -2.67
CA VAL A 63 -9.18 3.97 -1.21
C VAL A 63 -7.99 3.14 -0.76
N ILE A 64 -7.82 1.94 -1.31
CA ILE A 64 -6.71 1.07 -0.92
C ILE A 64 -5.36 1.67 -1.30
N TYR A 65 -5.23 2.25 -2.50
CA TYR A 65 -3.98 2.89 -2.94
C TYR A 65 -3.60 4.07 -2.07
N GLU A 66 -4.58 4.95 -1.77
CA GLU A 66 -4.36 6.11 -0.91
C GLU A 66 -3.94 5.69 0.50
N GLN A 67 -4.64 4.72 1.10
CA GLN A 67 -4.34 4.25 2.44
C GLN A 67 -3.00 3.51 2.51
N ALA A 68 -2.67 2.68 1.51
CA ALA A 68 -1.41 1.96 1.48
C ALA A 68 -0.22 2.92 1.27
N GLY A 69 -0.36 3.92 0.40
CA GLY A 69 0.66 4.96 0.22
C GLY A 69 0.89 5.76 1.51
N ALA A 70 -0.18 6.24 2.13
CA ALA A 70 -0.11 6.97 3.39
C ALA A 70 0.46 6.10 4.53
N HIS A 71 0.08 4.82 4.60
CA HIS A 71 0.60 3.88 5.59
C HIS A 71 2.11 3.65 5.39
N GLY A 72 2.55 3.34 4.17
CA GLY A 72 3.96 3.13 3.87
C GLY A 72 4.84 4.34 4.19
N GLN A 73 4.34 5.55 3.94
CA GLN A 73 5.03 6.79 4.34
C GLN A 73 5.13 6.94 5.87
N LYS A 74 4.04 6.68 6.59
CA LYS A 74 4.04 6.75 8.07
C LYS A 74 4.99 5.73 8.70
N VAL A 75 5.00 4.51 8.18
CA VAL A 75 5.89 3.43 8.66
C VAL A 75 7.36 3.82 8.43
N GLN A 76 7.70 4.31 7.24
CA GLN A 76 9.06 4.77 6.94
C GLN A 76 9.48 5.96 7.84
N ALA A 77 8.58 6.91 8.08
CA ALA A 77 8.86 8.02 9.00
C ALA A 77 9.08 7.52 10.44
N ALA A 78 8.31 6.53 10.89
CA ALA A 78 8.52 5.90 12.18
C ALA A 78 9.88 5.20 12.26
N GLY A 79 10.28 4.46 11.22
CA GLY A 79 11.60 3.83 11.12
C GLY A 79 12.74 4.84 11.25
N HIS A 80 12.66 5.94 10.49
CA HIS A 80 13.64 7.02 10.56
C HIS A 80 13.73 7.68 11.94
N ASN A 81 12.59 8.00 12.54
CA ASN A 81 12.54 8.64 13.87
C ASN A 81 13.12 7.73 14.94
N MET A 82 12.78 6.43 14.91
CA MET A 82 13.31 5.45 15.87
C MET A 82 14.83 5.31 15.76
N ASN A 83 15.38 5.20 14.54
CA ASN A 83 16.82 5.14 14.31
C ASN A 83 17.53 6.41 14.82
N SER A 84 16.98 7.59 14.54
CA SER A 84 17.51 8.86 15.04
C SER A 84 17.50 8.93 16.56
N THR A 85 16.40 8.55 17.22
CA THR A 85 16.28 8.56 18.67
C THR A 85 17.27 7.59 19.32
N ASP A 86 17.41 6.38 18.78
CA ASP A 86 18.37 5.38 19.29
C ASP A 86 19.81 5.89 19.23
N GLY A 87 20.21 6.48 18.08
CA GLY A 87 21.53 7.09 17.92
C GLY A 87 21.79 8.22 18.92
N GLN A 88 20.79 9.07 19.19
CA GLN A 88 20.90 10.15 20.18
C GLN A 88 21.09 9.60 21.60
N VAL A 89 20.29 8.60 21.99
CA VAL A 89 20.43 7.95 23.31
C VAL A 89 21.80 7.29 23.45
N GLY A 90 22.24 6.55 22.45
CA GLY A 90 23.57 5.92 22.44
C GLY A 90 24.70 6.95 22.58
N SER A 91 24.61 8.06 21.84
CA SER A 91 25.60 9.15 21.94
C SER A 91 25.62 9.81 23.33
N SER A 92 24.46 10.00 23.95
CA SER A 92 24.34 10.56 25.30
C SER A 92 25.08 9.72 26.33
N TRP A 93 24.94 8.39 26.28
CA TRP A 93 25.64 7.47 27.19
C TRP A 93 27.16 7.41 26.95
N MET A 94 27.63 7.59 25.72
CA MET A 94 29.06 7.68 25.44
C MET A 94 29.68 9.01 25.88
N SER A 95 28.84 10.04 26.07
CA SER A 95 29.25 11.37 26.51
C SER A 95 29.08 11.62 28.03
N ALA A 96 28.51 10.66 28.76
CA ALA A 96 28.32 10.67 30.22
C ALA A 96 29.45 9.93 30.94
#